data_AF-A0A437N3N1-F1
#
_entry.id   AF-A0A437N3N1-F1
#
_cell.length_a   1.000
_cell.length_b   1.000
_cell.length_c   1.000
_cell.angle_alpha   90.00
_cell.angle_beta   90.00
_cell.angle_gamma   90.00
#
_symmetry.space_group_name_H-M   'P 1'
#
loop_
_entity.id
_entity.type
_entity.pdbx_description
1 polymer ?
#
loop_
_entity_poly.entity_id
_entity_poly.type
_entity_poly.pdbx_seq_one_letter_code
_entity_poly.pdbx_strand_id
1 'polypeptide(L)'
;MNTQTSGEQYEPVVARLADGGFVITWNDQYADANSYGVKAQIYNANGAKVGAEFLVNTSTSHEQTNPSIASLANGNFVIAWCDNSGSLGDSSDWAIKAQIYTMAGAKVGDEFLVNTATNAAQCNPRMASLANGNFVIAWWDYSGQMGDGSDGGLVAQIYSASGQKIGANFAVNALTVELR
;
A
#
# COMPACT_ATOMS: atom_id res chain seq x y z
N MET A 1 -13.96 6.51 -17.34
CA MET A 1 -13.32 7.58 -18.14
C MET A 1 -12.67 8.56 -17.15
N ASN A 2 -11.34 8.56 -17.06
CA ASN A 2 -10.53 9.43 -16.20
C ASN A 2 -10.87 10.91 -16.50
N THR A 3 -11.01 11.74 -15.46
CA THR A 3 -11.43 13.14 -15.58
C THR A 3 -10.28 14.15 -15.51
N GLN A 4 -9.04 13.69 -15.33
CA GLN A 4 -7.84 14.54 -15.33
C GLN A 4 -6.77 13.95 -16.26
N THR A 5 -6.52 14.63 -17.40
CA THR A 5 -5.67 14.13 -18.51
C THR A 5 -4.37 14.91 -18.68
N SER A 6 -3.92 15.64 -17.66
CA SER A 6 -2.59 16.27 -17.63
C SER A 6 -1.68 15.51 -16.67
N GLY A 7 -0.53 15.02 -17.15
CA GLY A 7 0.49 14.28 -16.37
C GLY A 7 0.62 12.81 -16.74
N GLU A 8 1.80 12.25 -16.49
CA GLU A 8 2.07 10.82 -16.70
C GLU A 8 1.45 9.99 -15.55
N GLN A 9 0.72 8.93 -15.92
CA GLN A 9 0.05 8.01 -14.99
C GLN A 9 0.68 6.62 -15.14
N TYR A 10 1.44 6.16 -14.14
CA TYR A 10 2.19 4.90 -14.19
C TYR A 10 1.68 3.88 -13.17
N GLU A 11 1.86 2.59 -13.49
CA GLU A 11 1.58 1.42 -12.65
C GLU A 11 0.13 1.33 -12.11
N PRO A 12 -0.89 1.31 -12.98
CA PRO A 12 -2.25 1.06 -12.51
C PRO A 12 -2.37 -0.35 -11.94
N VAL A 13 -2.90 -0.45 -10.72
CA VAL A 13 -3.22 -1.72 -10.06
C VAL A 13 -4.71 -1.76 -9.78
N VAL A 14 -5.34 -2.92 -9.97
CA VAL A 14 -6.78 -3.10 -9.84
C VAL A 14 -7.12 -4.17 -8.79
N ALA A 15 -8.17 -3.92 -8.01
CA ALA A 15 -8.78 -4.92 -7.13
C ALA A 15 -10.29 -5.01 -7.37
N ARG A 16 -10.83 -6.24 -7.31
CA ARG A 16 -12.26 -6.51 -7.49
C ARG A 16 -13.02 -6.39 -6.18
N LEU A 17 -14.11 -5.62 -6.16
CA LEU A 17 -15.00 -5.46 -5.02
C LEU A 17 -16.07 -6.56 -4.94
N ALA A 18 -16.66 -6.71 -3.75
CA ALA A 18 -17.64 -7.77 -3.46
C ALA A 18 -18.96 -7.63 -4.25
N ASP A 19 -19.31 -6.42 -4.68
CA ASP A 19 -20.48 -6.12 -5.51
C ASP A 19 -20.25 -6.34 -7.02
N GLY A 20 -19.09 -6.90 -7.38
CA GLY A 20 -18.66 -7.07 -8.77
C GLY A 20 -18.03 -5.81 -9.38
N GLY A 21 -17.99 -4.70 -8.65
CA GLY A 21 -17.22 -3.52 -9.01
C GLY A 21 -15.71 -3.73 -8.88
N PHE A 22 -14.96 -2.67 -9.11
CA PHE A 22 -13.50 -2.69 -8.99
C PHE A 22 -12.95 -1.30 -8.64
N VAL A 23 -11.76 -1.29 -8.05
CA VAL A 23 -11.00 -0.07 -7.74
C VAL A 23 -9.70 -0.11 -8.50
N ILE A 24 -9.33 1.00 -9.13
CA ILE A 24 -8.02 1.19 -9.76
C ILE A 24 -7.27 2.22 -8.94
N THR A 25 -5.99 1.98 -8.67
CA THR A 25 -5.06 2.95 -8.07
C THR A 25 -3.84 3.12 -8.97
N TRP A 26 -3.27 4.34 -9.01
CA TRP A 26 -2.15 4.69 -9.88
C TRP A 26 -1.30 5.83 -9.28
N ASN A 27 -0.08 5.98 -9.79
CA ASN A 27 0.76 7.15 -9.54
C ASN A 27 0.28 8.32 -10.41
N ASP A 28 0.10 9.50 -9.83
CA ASP A 28 -0.34 10.71 -10.54
C ASP A 28 0.65 11.84 -10.24
N GLN A 29 1.37 12.31 -11.27
CA GLN A 29 2.45 13.31 -11.15
C GLN A 29 1.97 14.70 -10.66
N TYR A 30 0.66 14.95 -10.73
CA TYR A 30 0.01 16.17 -10.26
C TYR A 30 -1.12 15.84 -9.28
N ALA A 31 -0.98 14.73 -8.54
CA ALA A 31 -1.96 14.35 -7.52
C ALA A 31 -2.05 15.42 -6.44
N ASP A 32 -0.90 16.02 -6.13
CA ASP A 32 -0.75 17.21 -5.32
C ASP A 32 0.06 18.27 -6.09
N ALA A 33 0.02 19.51 -5.63
CA ALA A 33 0.64 20.63 -6.34
C ALA A 33 2.19 20.57 -6.40
N ASN A 34 2.81 19.56 -5.78
CA ASN A 34 4.24 19.55 -5.50
C ASN A 34 5.00 18.34 -6.09
N SER A 35 4.37 17.15 -6.23
CA SER A 35 5.02 15.95 -6.77
C SER A 35 4.03 14.79 -7.10
N TYR A 36 4.57 13.57 -7.31
CA TYR A 36 3.79 12.34 -7.42
C TYR A 36 3.02 12.04 -6.14
N GLY A 37 1.73 11.76 -6.30
CA GLY A 37 0.91 11.14 -5.27
C GLY A 37 0.13 9.94 -5.79
N VAL A 38 -0.53 9.24 -4.88
CA VAL A 38 -1.30 8.04 -5.20
C VAL A 38 -2.78 8.40 -5.30
N LYS A 39 -3.40 8.13 -6.44
CA LYS A 39 -4.84 8.29 -6.63
C LYS A 39 -5.56 6.96 -6.74
N ALA A 40 -6.86 7.00 -6.52
CA ALA A 40 -7.74 5.86 -6.74
C ALA A 40 -9.10 6.28 -7.33
N GLN A 41 -9.72 5.34 -8.04
CA GLN A 41 -11.09 5.46 -8.54
C GLN A 41 -11.86 4.15 -8.43
N ILE A 42 -13.10 4.26 -7.99
CA ILE A 42 -14.03 3.15 -7.84
C ILE A 42 -14.97 3.11 -9.03
N TYR A 43 -15.25 1.89 -9.48
CA TYR A 43 -16.17 1.58 -10.56
C TYR A 43 -17.14 0.49 -10.12
N ASN A 44 -18.40 0.58 -10.54
CA ASN A 44 -19.37 -0.48 -10.34
C ASN A 44 -19.16 -1.62 -11.36
N ALA A 45 -19.92 -2.70 -11.21
CA ALA A 45 -19.83 -3.88 -12.09
C ALA A 45 -20.06 -3.60 -13.58
N ASN A 46 -20.72 -2.49 -13.92
CA ASN A 46 -20.95 -2.06 -15.30
C ASN A 46 -19.84 -1.12 -15.83
N GLY A 47 -18.78 -0.87 -15.05
CA GLY A 47 -17.69 0.04 -15.40
C GLY A 47 -18.04 1.52 -15.26
N ALA A 48 -19.15 1.86 -14.60
CA ALA A 48 -19.50 3.25 -14.30
C ALA A 48 -18.77 3.73 -13.03
N LYS A 49 -18.27 4.97 -13.05
CA LYS A 49 -17.61 5.59 -11.90
C LYS A 49 -18.55 5.64 -10.69
N VAL A 50 -18.04 5.23 -9.52
CA VAL A 50 -18.71 5.41 -8.23
C VAL A 50 -17.95 6.50 -7.47
N GLY A 51 -18.56 7.69 -7.38
CA GLY A 51 -17.89 8.86 -6.83
C GLY A 51 -16.81 9.45 -7.74
N ALA A 52 -16.08 10.42 -7.19
CA ALA A 52 -14.95 11.08 -7.84
C ALA A 52 -13.63 10.37 -7.51
N GLU A 53 -12.61 10.64 -8.32
CA GLU A 53 -11.24 10.24 -8.04
C GLU A 53 -10.78 10.89 -6.74
N PHE A 54 -10.01 10.17 -5.93
CA PHE A 54 -9.55 10.67 -4.64
C PHE A 54 -8.06 10.39 -4.42
N LEU A 55 -7.43 11.28 -3.64
CA LEU A 55 -6.06 11.12 -3.17
C LEU A 55 -6.01 10.10 -2.04
N VAL A 56 -5.08 9.15 -2.14
CA VAL A 56 -4.92 8.07 -1.17
C VAL A 56 -4.09 8.56 0.01
N ASN A 57 -2.88 9.07 -0.26
CA ASN A 57 -1.97 9.61 0.75
C ASN A 57 -2.48 10.91 1.38
N THR A 58 -2.19 11.14 2.67
CA THR A 58 -2.51 12.39 3.37
C THR A 58 -1.38 13.41 3.28
N SER A 59 -0.13 12.96 3.37
CA SER A 59 1.03 13.83 3.19
C SER A 59 1.25 14.12 1.72
N THR A 60 1.48 15.39 1.37
CA THR A 60 1.78 15.86 0.01
C THR A 60 3.19 16.42 -0.11
N SER A 61 4.04 16.10 0.87
CA SER A 61 5.47 16.43 0.83
C SER A 61 6.24 15.32 0.14
N HIS A 62 7.14 15.69 -0.76
CA HIS A 62 7.91 14.75 -1.58
C HIS A 62 7.02 13.77 -2.34
N GLU A 63 7.52 12.58 -2.65
CA GLU A 63 6.89 11.62 -3.53
C GLU A 63 6.14 10.52 -2.77
N GLN A 64 4.98 10.14 -3.28
CA GLN A 64 4.26 8.93 -2.91
C GLN A 64 3.98 8.10 -4.16
N THR A 65 4.49 6.87 -4.19
CA THR A 65 4.57 6.06 -5.42
C THR A 65 4.34 4.56 -5.21
N ASN A 66 4.33 3.81 -6.32
CA ASN A 66 4.25 2.35 -6.40
C ASN A 66 3.10 1.75 -5.58
N PRO A 67 1.84 2.13 -5.87
CA PRO A 67 0.71 1.66 -5.10
C PRO A 67 0.48 0.15 -5.31
N SER A 68 0.00 -0.49 -4.26
CA SER A 68 -0.55 -1.84 -4.26
C SER A 68 -1.95 -1.79 -3.66
N ILE A 69 -2.87 -2.65 -4.10
CA ILE A 69 -4.25 -2.69 -3.63
C ILE A 69 -4.73 -4.12 -3.41
N ALA A 70 -5.51 -4.35 -2.36
CA ALA A 70 -6.16 -5.62 -2.09
C ALA A 70 -7.56 -5.42 -1.50
N SER A 71 -8.50 -6.28 -1.90
CA SER A 71 -9.83 -6.35 -1.29
C SER A 71 -9.81 -7.23 -0.05
N LEU A 72 -10.58 -6.84 0.95
CA LEU A 72 -10.63 -7.45 2.27
C LEU A 72 -11.93 -8.24 2.45
N ALA A 73 -11.88 -9.29 3.28
CA ALA A 73 -13.02 -10.20 3.49
C ALA A 73 -14.25 -9.51 4.13
N ASN A 74 -14.06 -8.37 4.80
CA ASN A 74 -15.13 -7.55 5.35
C ASN A 74 -15.77 -6.58 4.33
N GLY A 75 -15.39 -6.66 3.05
CA GLY A 75 -15.90 -5.80 1.97
C GLY A 75 -15.15 -4.48 1.79
N ASN A 76 -14.18 -4.18 2.65
CA ASN A 76 -13.29 -3.03 2.49
C ASN A 76 -12.20 -3.33 1.45
N PHE A 77 -11.38 -2.34 1.13
CA PHE A 77 -10.11 -2.52 0.43
C PHE A 77 -9.00 -1.75 1.14
N VAL A 78 -7.75 -2.18 0.93
CA VAL A 78 -6.56 -1.53 1.45
C VAL A 78 -5.67 -1.12 0.28
N ILE A 79 -5.08 0.06 0.38
CA ILE A 79 -4.05 0.54 -0.55
C ILE A 79 -2.77 0.77 0.26
N ALA A 80 -1.64 0.27 -0.25
CA ALA A 80 -0.31 0.48 0.30
C ALA A 80 0.59 1.16 -0.73
N TRP A 81 1.54 2.00 -0.31
CA TRP A 81 2.42 2.75 -1.20
C TRP A 81 3.80 3.00 -0.57
N CYS A 82 4.77 3.35 -1.42
CA CYS A 82 6.06 3.92 -1.03
C CYS A 82 5.88 5.41 -0.73
N ASP A 83 6.40 5.88 0.40
CA ASP A 83 6.24 7.26 0.85
C ASP A 83 7.59 7.87 1.26
N ASN A 84 7.97 8.99 0.63
CA ASN A 84 9.21 9.71 0.93
C ASN A 84 8.95 11.01 1.71
N SER A 85 7.80 11.11 2.40
CA SER A 85 7.43 12.37 3.04
C SER A 85 8.07 12.58 4.41
N GLY A 86 8.72 11.57 4.98
CA GLY A 86 9.27 11.59 6.33
C GLY A 86 8.23 11.63 7.46
N SER A 87 6.95 11.37 7.15
CA SER A 87 5.83 11.42 8.11
C SER A 87 5.48 10.04 8.71
N LEU A 88 4.62 10.02 9.73
CA LEU A 88 4.16 8.81 10.46
C LEU A 88 5.28 7.98 11.12
N GLY A 89 6.32 8.65 11.63
CA GLY A 89 7.33 8.01 12.49
C GLY A 89 8.51 7.40 11.75
N ASP A 90 8.59 7.56 10.43
CA ASP A 90 9.77 7.24 9.63
C ASP A 90 10.21 8.48 8.88
N SER A 91 11.30 9.10 9.35
CA SER A 91 11.92 10.28 8.75
C SER A 91 13.17 9.92 7.94
N SER A 92 13.33 8.65 7.57
CA SER A 92 14.42 8.20 6.71
C SER A 92 14.08 8.45 5.23
N ASP A 93 14.41 7.51 4.34
CA ASP A 93 14.12 7.60 2.91
C ASP A 93 12.65 7.20 2.66
N TRP A 94 12.45 6.10 1.93
CA TRP A 94 11.14 5.57 1.61
C TRP A 94 10.58 4.70 2.72
N ALA A 95 9.34 4.95 3.11
CA ALA A 95 8.56 4.13 4.03
C ALA A 95 7.42 3.42 3.30
N ILE A 96 6.94 2.30 3.86
CA ILE A 96 5.70 1.68 3.40
C ILE A 96 4.55 2.15 4.27
N LYS A 97 3.55 2.77 3.65
CA LYS A 97 2.32 3.21 4.32
C LYS A 97 1.11 2.55 3.70
N ALA A 98 0.03 2.50 4.47
CA ALA A 98 -1.23 1.97 4.01
C ALA A 98 -2.45 2.69 4.60
N GLN A 99 -3.58 2.56 3.90
CA GLN A 99 -4.88 3.05 4.31
C GLN A 99 -5.98 2.08 3.88
N ILE A 100 -6.95 1.87 4.75
CA ILE A 100 -8.13 1.05 4.50
C ILE A 100 -9.29 1.96 4.13
N TYR A 101 -10.09 1.51 3.17
CA TYR A 101 -11.27 2.20 2.70
C TYR A 101 -12.47 1.26 2.68
N THR A 102 -13.65 1.83 2.93
CA THR A 102 -14.91 1.16 2.61
C THR A 102 -15.04 0.97 1.11
N MET A 103 -15.92 0.07 0.67
CA MET A 103 -16.24 -0.09 -0.77
C MET A 103 -16.72 1.19 -1.47
N ALA A 104 -17.16 2.20 -0.72
CA ALA A 104 -17.57 3.50 -1.24
C ALA A 104 -16.43 4.54 -1.24
N GLY A 105 -15.22 4.19 -0.80
CA GLY A 105 -14.05 5.07 -0.80
C GLY A 105 -13.90 5.93 0.46
N ALA A 106 -14.65 5.66 1.53
CA ALA A 106 -14.44 6.36 2.81
C ALA A 106 -13.29 5.71 3.59
N LYS A 107 -12.38 6.51 4.16
CA LYS A 107 -11.29 6.01 5.02
C LYS A 107 -11.85 5.25 6.23
N VAL A 108 -11.21 4.13 6.58
CA VAL A 108 -11.52 3.30 7.74
C VAL A 108 -10.32 3.36 8.68
N GLY A 109 -10.40 4.28 9.65
CA GLY A 109 -9.25 4.61 10.50
C GLY A 109 -8.25 5.53 9.81
N ASP A 110 -7.08 5.67 10.43
CA ASP A 110 -6.00 6.53 9.98
C ASP A 110 -5.01 5.79 9.07
N GLU A 111 -4.21 6.55 8.34
CA GLU A 111 -3.04 6.00 7.63
C GLU A 111 -2.05 5.45 8.65
N PHE A 112 -1.37 4.37 8.29
CA PHE A 112 -0.43 3.72 9.19
C PHE A 112 0.87 3.32 8.50
N LEU A 113 1.96 3.35 9.27
CA LEU A 113 3.28 2.86 8.89
C LEU A 113 3.31 1.32 8.96
N VAL A 114 3.87 0.69 7.92
CA VAL A 114 3.93 -0.77 7.78
C VAL A 114 5.29 -1.33 8.21
N ASN A 115 6.38 -0.71 7.73
CA ASN A 115 7.72 -1.08 8.13
C ASN A 115 7.99 -0.73 9.61
N THR A 116 8.79 -1.56 10.28
CA THR A 116 9.29 -1.25 11.64
C THR A 116 10.72 -0.74 11.61
N ALA A 117 11.53 -1.18 10.65
CA ALA A 117 12.84 -0.60 10.37
C ALA A 117 12.64 0.78 9.73
N THR A 118 13.19 1.81 10.36
CA THR A 118 13.09 3.22 9.92
C THR A 118 14.46 3.78 9.54
N ASN A 119 15.34 2.91 9.05
CA ASN A 119 16.62 3.27 8.45
C ASN A 119 16.67 2.69 7.05
N ALA A 120 17.25 3.46 6.13
CA ALA A 120 17.28 3.16 4.69
C ALA A 120 15.88 2.98 4.08
N ALA A 121 15.85 2.76 2.77
CA ALA A 121 14.61 2.69 2.02
C ALA A 121 13.82 1.39 2.25
N GLN A 122 12.50 1.53 2.16
CA GLN A 122 11.50 0.47 2.18
C GLN A 122 10.61 0.68 0.96
N CYS A 123 10.65 -0.26 0.01
CA CYS A 123 10.09 -0.03 -1.32
C CYS A 123 9.26 -1.20 -1.86
N ASN A 124 8.48 -0.89 -2.90
CA ASN A 124 7.76 -1.86 -3.74
C ASN A 124 6.79 -2.75 -2.95
N PRO A 125 5.79 -2.18 -2.26
CA PRO A 125 4.83 -2.97 -1.53
C PRO A 125 4.03 -3.87 -2.48
N ARG A 126 3.73 -5.07 -2.00
CA ARG A 126 2.84 -6.05 -2.64
C ARG A 126 1.91 -6.60 -1.57
N MET A 127 0.65 -6.82 -1.95
CA MET A 127 -0.36 -7.29 -1.02
C MET A 127 -1.04 -8.56 -1.49
N ALA A 128 -1.45 -9.38 -0.52
CA ALA A 128 -2.31 -10.53 -0.75
C ALA A 128 -3.34 -10.65 0.38
N SER A 129 -4.56 -11.02 0.02
CA SER A 129 -5.57 -11.46 1.00
C SER A 129 -5.31 -12.92 1.39
N LEU A 130 -5.59 -13.25 2.65
CA LEU A 130 -5.37 -14.57 3.23
C LEU A 130 -6.72 -15.26 3.45
N ALA A 131 -6.75 -16.58 3.36
CA ALA A 131 -7.98 -17.38 3.46
C ALA A 131 -8.71 -17.23 4.81
N ASN A 132 -8.00 -16.85 5.87
CA ASN A 132 -8.57 -16.56 7.19
C ASN A 132 -9.16 -15.15 7.33
N GLY A 133 -9.20 -14.37 6.23
CA GLY A 133 -9.72 -13.00 6.21
C GLY A 133 -8.70 -11.92 6.55
N ASN A 134 -7.47 -12.27 6.92
CA ASN A 134 -6.37 -11.33 7.11
C ASN A 134 -5.80 -10.89 5.76
N PHE A 135 -4.87 -9.94 5.78
CA PHE A 135 -4.05 -9.60 4.62
C PHE A 135 -2.57 -9.52 5.02
N VAL A 136 -1.70 -9.67 4.03
CA VAL A 136 -0.25 -9.51 4.18
C VAL A 136 0.24 -8.42 3.25
N ILE A 137 1.12 -7.57 3.75
CA ILE A 137 1.90 -6.64 2.95
C ILE A 137 3.35 -7.13 2.98
N ALA A 138 3.95 -7.32 1.81
CA ALA A 138 5.36 -7.62 1.66
C ALA A 138 6.05 -6.48 0.90
N TRP A 139 7.30 -6.18 1.22
CA TRP A 139 8.08 -5.12 0.59
C TRP A 139 9.57 -5.49 0.57
N TRP A 140 10.33 -4.70 -0.17
CA TRP A 140 11.78 -4.77 -0.16
C TRP A 140 12.34 -3.86 0.94
N ASP A 141 13.10 -4.44 1.85
CA ASP A 141 13.79 -3.77 2.94
C ASP A 141 15.27 -3.60 2.60
N TYR A 142 15.79 -2.37 2.64
CA TYR A 142 17.22 -2.06 2.49
C TYR A 142 17.91 -1.75 3.83
N SER A 143 17.25 -2.04 4.95
CA SER A 143 17.76 -1.70 6.28
C SER A 143 18.79 -2.71 6.79
N GLY A 144 18.77 -3.93 6.24
CA GLY A 144 19.55 -5.07 6.72
C GLY A 144 19.09 -5.62 8.08
N GLN A 145 18.03 -5.07 8.67
CA GLN A 145 17.59 -5.44 10.04
C GLN A 145 16.70 -6.68 10.08
N MET A 146 16.03 -7.01 8.97
CA MET A 146 14.95 -8.02 8.95
C MET A 146 15.01 -8.99 7.76
N GLY A 147 16.15 -9.08 7.07
CA GLY A 147 16.39 -9.97 5.93
C GLY A 147 17.15 -11.26 6.26
N ASP A 148 17.77 -11.85 5.25
CA ASP A 148 18.61 -13.06 5.34
C ASP A 148 20.05 -12.80 5.83
N GLY A 149 20.31 -11.59 6.35
CA GLY A 149 21.64 -11.13 6.77
C GLY A 149 22.45 -10.43 5.67
N SER A 150 21.88 -10.22 4.49
CA SER A 150 22.44 -9.33 3.46
C SER A 150 21.99 -7.87 3.63
N ASP A 151 22.51 -6.95 2.81
CA ASP A 151 22.21 -5.51 2.82
C ASP A 151 20.73 -5.18 2.49
N GLY A 152 19.89 -6.18 2.22
CA GLY A 152 18.45 -6.03 2.08
C GLY A 152 17.71 -7.35 1.91
N GLY A 153 16.41 -7.38 2.13
CA GLY A 153 15.62 -8.61 2.05
C GLY A 153 14.13 -8.37 1.78
N LEU A 154 13.42 -9.46 1.47
CA LEU A 154 11.97 -9.41 1.46
C LEU A 154 11.45 -9.54 2.88
N VAL A 155 10.67 -8.55 3.32
CA VAL A 155 10.04 -8.52 4.63
C VAL A 155 8.53 -8.43 4.44
N ALA A 156 7.77 -9.00 5.36
CA ALA A 156 6.33 -8.93 5.35
C ALA A 156 5.73 -8.64 6.73
N GLN A 157 4.49 -8.17 6.71
CA GLN A 157 3.66 -7.97 7.89
C GLN A 157 2.23 -8.43 7.62
N ILE A 158 1.65 -9.19 8.55
CA ILE A 158 0.26 -9.64 8.50
C ILE A 158 -0.62 -8.67 9.30
N TYR A 159 -1.80 -8.37 8.78
CA TYR A 159 -2.79 -7.53 9.41
C TYR A 159 -4.15 -8.22 9.43
N SER A 160 -4.96 -7.93 10.44
CA SER A 160 -6.39 -8.25 10.42
C SER A 160 -7.11 -7.48 9.32
N ALA A 161 -8.33 -7.88 8.95
CA ALA A 161 -9.17 -7.11 8.02
C ALA A 161 -9.49 -5.66 8.48
N SER A 162 -9.24 -5.33 9.75
CA SER A 162 -9.39 -3.99 10.33
C SER A 162 -8.08 -3.21 10.40
N GLY A 163 -6.99 -3.73 9.84
CA GLY A 163 -5.68 -3.06 9.84
C GLY A 163 -4.91 -3.19 11.15
N GLN A 164 -5.31 -4.11 12.04
CA GLN A 164 -4.54 -4.39 13.26
C GLN A 164 -3.37 -5.30 12.93
N LYS A 165 -2.17 -4.90 13.34
CA LYS A 165 -0.94 -5.66 13.14
C LYS A 165 -1.02 -7.01 13.87
N ILE A 166 -0.79 -8.11 13.16
CA ILE A 166 -0.73 -9.47 13.73
C ILE A 166 0.73 -9.92 13.74
N GLY A 167 1.32 -9.95 14.93
CA GLY A 167 2.74 -10.28 15.11
C GLY A 167 3.69 -9.15 14.70
N ALA A 168 4.99 -9.48 14.61
CA ALA A 168 6.03 -8.56 14.17
C ALA A 168 6.34 -8.76 12.68
N ASN A 169 7.02 -7.77 12.08
CA ASN A 169 7.53 -7.88 10.71
C ASN A 169 8.50 -9.05 10.64
N PHE A 170 8.49 -9.80 9.55
CA PHE A 170 9.29 -11.02 9.41
C PHE A 170 9.90 -11.16 8.02
N ALA A 171 11.09 -11.75 7.95
CA ALA A 171 11.75 -12.09 6.70
C ALA A 171 10.94 -13.15 5.93
N VAL A 172 10.73 -12.93 4.63
CA VAL A 172 10.12 -13.91 3.72
C VAL A 172 11.20 -14.81 3.10
N ASN A 173 12.43 -14.29 2.91
CA ASN A 173 13.54 -15.02 2.29
C ASN A 173 14.56 -15.61 3.29
N ALA A 174 14.23 -15.72 4.58
CA ALA A 174 15.18 -16.28 5.54
C ALA A 174 15.46 -17.76 5.28
N LEU A 175 16.72 -18.08 4.99
CA LEU A 175 17.21 -19.46 4.92
C LEU A 175 17.11 -20.07 6.33
N THR A 176 16.20 -21.03 6.52
CA THR A 176 16.18 -21.83 7.74
C THR A 176 17.39 -22.75 7.70
N VAL A 177 18.50 -22.36 8.36
CA VAL A 177 19.58 -23.31 8.62
C VAL A 177 19.08 -24.22 9.73
N GLU A 178 18.49 -25.37 9.37
CA GLU A 178 18.32 -26.46 10.33
C GLU A 178 19.72 -26.93 10.75
N LEU A 179 20.12 -26.62 11.99
CA LEU A 179 21.26 -27.26 12.63
C LEU A 179 20.90 -28.75 12.81
N ARG A 180 21.68 -29.61 12.18
CA ARG A 180 21.66 -31.06 12.39
C ARG A 180 22.22 -31.44 13.75
#